data_AF-N8YPK7-F1
#
_entry.id   AF-N8YPK7-F1
#
_cell.length_a   1.000
_cell.length_b   1.000
_cell.length_c   1.000
_cell.angle_alpha   90.00
_cell.angle_beta   90.00
_cell.angle_gamma   90.00
#
_symmetry.space_group_name_H-M   'P 1'
#
loop_
_entity.id
_entity.type
_entity.pdbx_description
1 polymer ?
#
loop_
_entity_poly.entity_id
_entity_poly.type
_entity_poly.pdbx_seq_one_letter_code
_entity_poly.pdbx_strand_id
1 'polypeptide(L)' 'MSTSAVIEKSKQKIPASFPVRRMDYEFQDMPKYWCNNEPTFTHYFTGLSTLFPEGESYFVRSVRALRDKVESNPN' A
#
# COMPACT_ATOMS: atom_id res chain seq x y z
N MET A 1 -40.10 23.06 -11.22
CA MET A 1 -38.78 23.51 -11.73
C MET A 1 -37.75 23.28 -10.64
N SER A 2 -37.12 22.09 -10.66
CA SER A 2 -36.00 21.74 -9.78
C SER A 2 -34.72 22.40 -10.29
N THR A 3 -33.94 23.00 -9.40
CA THR A 3 -32.49 22.75 -9.25
C THR A 3 -31.95 23.62 -8.12
N SER A 4 -31.56 23.01 -7.01
CA SER A 4 -30.59 23.60 -6.08
C SER A 4 -29.57 22.51 -5.80
N ALA A 5 -28.52 22.50 -6.61
CA ALA A 5 -27.38 21.61 -6.45
C ALA A 5 -26.66 22.03 -5.15
N VAL A 6 -26.82 21.20 -4.13
CA VAL A 6 -26.14 21.36 -2.83
C VAL A 6 -24.66 21.05 -3.03
N ILE A 7 -23.86 22.06 -2.69
CA ILE A 7 -22.40 22.14 -2.68
C ILE A 7 -21.75 20.87 -2.13
N GLU A 8 -20.94 20.22 -2.96
CA GLU A 8 -20.10 19.08 -2.58
C GLU A 8 -18.99 19.57 -1.64
N LYS A 9 -19.12 19.29 -0.34
CA LYS A 9 -18.11 19.61 0.68
C LYS A 9 -16.82 18.85 0.36
N SER A 10 -15.79 19.59 -0.07
CA SER A 10 -14.44 19.04 -0.23
C SER A 10 -13.91 18.56 1.13
N LYS A 11 -13.68 17.26 1.24
CA LYS A 11 -13.20 16.60 2.45
C LYS A 11 -11.73 16.98 2.66
N GLN A 12 -11.46 18.02 3.46
CA GLN A 12 -10.11 18.41 3.83
C GLN A 12 -9.41 17.24 4.54
N LYS A 13 -8.38 16.68 3.90
CA LYS A 13 -7.55 15.61 4.46
C LYS A 13 -6.72 16.20 5.59
N ILE A 14 -6.89 15.68 6.80
CA ILE A 14 -6.07 16.03 7.97
C ILE A 14 -4.61 15.76 7.60
N PRO A 15 -3.70 16.74 7.66
CA PRO A 15 -2.30 16.50 7.36
C PRO A 15 -1.75 15.50 8.39
N ALA A 16 -1.07 14.46 7.89
CA ALA A 16 -0.43 13.48 8.74
C ALA A 16 0.57 14.18 9.69
N SER A 17 0.45 13.94 11.00
CA SER A 17 1.35 14.49 12.03
C SER A 17 2.77 13.91 11.97
N PHE A 18 2.98 12.88 11.16
CA PHE A 18 4.25 12.21 10.98
C PHE A 18 4.91 12.65 9.66
N PRO A 19 6.24 12.81 9.63
CA PRO A 19 6.94 13.12 8.39
C PRO A 19 6.69 12.01 7.37
N VAL A 20 6.11 12.37 6.23
CA VAL A 20 5.97 11.46 5.10
C VAL A 20 7.36 11.16 4.57
N ARG A 21 7.91 9.98 4.88
CA ARG A 21 9.16 9.52 4.29
C ARG A 21 8.91 9.26 2.80
N ARG A 22 9.49 10.10 1.95
CA ARG A 22 9.60 9.80 0.53
C ARG A 22 10.75 8.81 0.37
N MET A 23 10.52 7.78 -0.42
CA MET A 23 11.57 6.83 -0.73
C MET A 23 12.44 7.44 -1.83
N ASP A 24 13.57 8.01 -1.42
CA ASP A 24 14.58 8.56 -2.34
C ASP A 24 15.54 7.44 -2.75
N TYR A 25 15.04 6.51 -3.56
CA TYR A 25 15.86 5.39 -4.05
C TYR A 25 16.70 5.80 -5.26
N GLU A 26 18.01 5.66 -5.14
CA GLU A 26 18.95 5.81 -6.26
C GLU A 26 19.31 4.43 -6.83
N PHE A 27 18.91 4.16 -8.08
CA PHE A 27 19.13 2.86 -8.73
C PHE A 27 20.27 2.87 -9.78
N GLN A 28 21.10 3.90 -9.80
CA GLN A 28 22.07 4.11 -10.89
C GLN A 28 23.13 3.00 -10.98
N ASP A 29 23.57 2.46 -9.84
CA ASP A 29 24.62 1.43 -9.77
C ASP A 29 24.06 0.02 -9.52
N MET A 30 22.75 -0.20 -9.72
CA MET A 30 22.13 -1.49 -9.43
C MET A 30 22.50 -2.53 -10.50
N PRO A 31 23.17 -3.64 -10.15
CA PRO A 31 23.50 -4.70 -11.11
C PRO A 31 22.24 -5.41 -11.61
N LYS A 32 22.26 -5.83 -12.89
CA LYS A 32 21.15 -6.57 -13.53
C LYS A 32 20.72 -7.83 -12.76
N TYR A 33 21.68 -8.51 -12.13
CA TYR A 33 21.47 -9.68 -11.28
C TYR A 33 21.92 -9.40 -9.85
N TRP A 34 21.16 -8.55 -9.16
CA TRP A 34 21.49 -8.12 -7.80
C TRP A 34 21.51 -9.26 -6.78
N CYS A 35 20.83 -10.38 -7.06
CA CYS A 35 20.84 -11.55 -6.19
C CYS A 35 21.91 -12.55 -6.65
N ASN A 36 23.08 -12.53 -6.00
CA ASN A 36 24.17 -13.50 -6.20
C ASN A 36 24.62 -13.68 -7.67
N ASN A 37 24.46 -12.65 -8.51
CA ASN A 37 24.65 -12.71 -9.97
C ASN A 37 23.83 -13.81 -10.69
N GLU A 38 22.77 -14.32 -10.06
CA GLU A 38 21.97 -15.40 -10.58
C GLU A 38 20.61 -14.85 -11.08
N PRO A 39 20.22 -15.15 -12.34
CA PRO A 39 19.02 -14.59 -12.96
C PRO A 39 17.72 -15.08 -12.31
N THR A 40 17.61 -16.34 -11.93
CA THR A 40 16.38 -16.96 -11.41
C THR A 40 15.95 -16.34 -10.09
N PHE A 41 16.84 -16.28 -9.10
CA PHE A 41 16.67 -15.67 -7.79
C PHE A 41 16.43 -14.18 -7.92
N THR A 42 17.19 -13.49 -8.77
CA THR A 42 16.97 -12.05 -9.01
C THR A 42 15.53 -11.79 -9.49
N HIS A 43 15.05 -12.53 -10.50
CA HIS A 43 13.70 -12.34 -11.01
C HIS A 43 12.63 -12.82 -10.02
N TYR A 44 12.89 -13.91 -9.29
CA TYR A 44 11.98 -14.42 -8.26
C TYR A 44 11.78 -13.40 -7.13
N PHE A 45 12.85 -12.92 -6.51
CA PHE A 45 12.77 -11.94 -5.43
C PHE A 45 12.24 -10.59 -5.92
N THR A 46 12.57 -10.18 -7.14
CA THR A 46 12.00 -8.97 -7.75
C THR A 46 10.49 -9.12 -7.95
N GLY A 47 10.04 -10.25 -8.52
CA GLY A 47 8.62 -10.56 -8.70
C GLY A 47 7.87 -10.63 -7.38
N LEU A 48 8.42 -11.31 -6.36
CA LEU A 48 7.87 -11.30 -5.01
C LEU A 48 7.76 -9.88 -4.44
N SER A 49 8.81 -9.08 -4.61
CA SER A 49 8.86 -7.69 -4.17
C SER A 49 7.77 -6.83 -4.81
N THR A 50 7.46 -7.06 -6.09
CA THR A 50 6.35 -6.37 -6.77
C THR A 50 4.96 -6.80 -6.29
N LEU A 51 4.83 -8.03 -5.78
CA LEU A 51 3.56 -8.57 -5.30
C LEU A 51 3.27 -8.20 -3.84
N PHE A 52 4.29 -7.92 -3.02
CA PHE A 52 4.08 -7.56 -1.61
C PHE A 52 3.21 -6.30 -1.41
N PRO A 53 3.37 -5.18 -2.15
CA PRO A 53 2.51 -4.00 -1.97
C PRO A 53 1.03 -4.27 -2.24
N GLU A 54 0.74 -5.06 -3.28
CA GLU A 54 -0.63 -5.46 -3.60
C GLU A 54 -1.15 -6.46 -2.56
N GLY A 55 -0.33 -7.43 -2.18
CA GLY A 55 -0.64 -8.41 -1.13
C GLY A 55 -0.94 -7.78 0.23
N GLU A 56 -0.15 -6.78 0.64
CA GLU A 56 -0.38 -6.01 1.87
C GLU A 56 -1.70 -5.24 1.79
N SER A 57 -1.96 -4.55 0.67
CA SER A 57 -3.21 -3.82 0.47
C SER A 57 -4.42 -4.77 0.51
N TYR A 58 -4.30 -5.95 -0.09
CA TYR A 58 -5.31 -7.00 -0.04
C TYR A 58 -5.53 -7.51 1.39
N PHE A 59 -4.46 -7.78 2.13
CA PHE A 59 -4.52 -8.21 3.53
C PHE A 59 -5.18 -7.17 4.43
N VAL A 60 -4.79 -5.90 4.32
CA VAL A 60 -5.43 -4.81 5.07
C VAL A 60 -6.91 -4.70 4.71
N ARG A 61 -7.28 -4.91 3.44
CA ARG A 61 -8.68 -4.88 3.00
C ARG A 61 -9.48 -6.07 3.51
N SER A 62 -8.89 -7.26 3.56
CA SER A 62 -9.55 -8.46 4.10
C SER A 62 -9.78 -8.31 5.60
N VAL A 63 -8.77 -7.89 6.37
CA VAL A 63 -8.92 -7.62 7.81
C VAL A 63 -9.94 -6.52 8.06
N ARG A 64 -9.94 -5.43 7.28
CA ARG A 64 -10.96 -4.37 7.39
C ARG A 64 -12.37 -4.88 7.13
N ALA A 65 -12.57 -5.77 6.16
CA ALA A 65 -13.87 -6.34 5.85
C ALA A 65 -14.36 -7.33 6.93
N LEU A 66 -13.43 -8.02 7.60
CA LEU A 66 -13.76 -8.91 8.71
C LEU A 66 -13.86 -8.19 10.06
N ARG A 67 -13.39 -6.95 10.18
CA ARG A 67 -13.40 -6.17 11.44
C ARG A 67 -14.79 -6.12 12.08
N ASP A 68 -15.83 -5.93 11.28
CA ASP A 68 -17.21 -5.81 11.78
C ASP A 68 -17.78 -7.16 12.25
N LYS A 69 -17.13 -8.27 11.88
CA LYS A 69 -17.48 -9.64 12.30
C LYS A 69 -16.65 -10.14 13.48
N VAL A 70 -15.63 -9.39 13.91
CA VAL A 70 -14.87 -9.72 15.12
C VAL A 70 -15.70 -9.23 16.30
N GLU A 71 -16.47 -10.15 16.89
CA GLU A 71 -17.09 -9.95 18.19
C GLU A 71 -15.96 -9.86 19.25
N SER A 72 -16.05 -8.85 20.11
CA SER A 72 -15.13 -8.67 21.25
C SER A 72 -15.05 -9.98 22.03
N ASN A 73 -13.92 -10.69 21.95
CA ASN A 73 -13.65 -11.83 22.81
C ASN A 73 -13.60 -11.31 24.26
N PRO A 74 -14.59 -11.61 25.12
CA PRO A 74 -14.51 -11.24 26.52
C PRO A 74 -13.65 -12.30 27.19
N ASN A 75 -12.35 -12.04 27.35
CA ASN A 75 -11.46 -12.65 28.36
C ASN A 75 -10.12 -11.91 28.39
#